data_AF-A0AAD1J5J5-F1
#
_entry.id   AF-A0AAD1J5J5-F1
#
_cell.length_a   1.000
_cell.length_b   1.000
_cell.length_c   1.000
_cell.angle_alpha   90.00
_cell.angle_beta   90.00
_cell.angle_gamma   90.00
#
_symmetry.space_group_name_H-M   'P 1'
#
loop_
_entity.id
_entity.type
_entity.pdbx_description
1 polymer ?
#
loop_
_entity_poly.entity_id
_entity_poly.type
_entity_poly.pdbx_seq_one_letter_code
_entity_poly.pdbx_strand_id
1 'polypeptide(L)'
;MTHIALKAVLVAPFLAAGLSGCVAPDQATSTRSSGSAASWPEVTTTPPTPVAAPPTAADFIIEVIVTEQKCFGSAGCNYRYTVNPQYISAQPLPEKTTVVSP
;
A
#
# COMPACT_ATOMS: atom_id res chain seq x y z
N MET A 1 -36.94 18.90 -13.38
CA MET A 1 -35.75 19.77 -13.32
C MET A 1 -35.97 20.75 -12.19
N THR A 2 -35.31 20.54 -11.05
CA THR A 2 -35.43 21.38 -9.86
C THR A 2 -34.02 21.72 -9.40
N HIS A 3 -33.65 22.98 -9.57
CA HIS A 3 -32.34 23.53 -9.21
C HIS A 3 -32.30 23.73 -7.69
N ILE A 4 -31.41 22.99 -7.00
CA ILE A 4 -31.11 23.24 -5.59
C ILE A 4 -29.94 24.22 -5.54
N ALA A 5 -30.22 25.43 -5.07
CA ALA A 5 -29.27 26.53 -4.97
C ALA A 5 -28.32 26.37 -3.76
N LEU A 6 -27.08 26.79 -4.00
CA LEU A 6 -25.91 26.91 -3.12
C LEU A 6 -26.19 27.43 -1.70
N LYS A 7 -25.49 26.86 -0.72
CA LYS A 7 -24.92 27.63 0.42
C LYS A 7 -23.49 27.18 0.67
N ALA A 8 -22.54 27.98 0.19
CA ALA A 8 -21.15 27.91 0.58
C ALA A 8 -21.02 28.36 2.05
N VAL A 9 -20.45 27.51 2.89
CA VAL A 9 -20.05 27.88 4.26
C VAL A 9 -18.52 27.83 4.29
N LEU A 10 -17.91 29.02 4.27
CA LEU A 10 -16.50 29.24 4.56
C LEU A 10 -16.36 29.44 6.07
N VAL A 11 -15.52 28.66 6.75
CA VAL A 11 -14.98 29.01 8.08
C VAL A 11 -13.50 28.63 8.14
N ALA A 12 -12.74 29.57 8.69
CA ALA A 12 -11.32 29.89 8.57
C ALA A 12 -10.30 28.86 9.14
N PRO A 13 -8.99 29.00 8.79
CA PRO A 13 -7.92 28.14 9.28
C PRO A 13 -7.49 28.48 10.72
N PHE A 14 -7.27 27.45 11.54
CA PHE A 14 -6.64 27.58 12.85
C PHE A 14 -5.12 27.77 12.70
N LEU A 15 -4.64 28.96 13.07
CA LEU A 15 -3.22 29.26 13.28
C LEU A 15 -2.89 28.98 14.76
N ALA A 16 -1.97 28.05 15.03
CA ALA A 16 -1.33 27.91 16.33
C ALA A 16 0.20 28.03 16.15
N ALA A 17 0.74 29.13 16.67
CA ALA A 17 2.16 29.40 16.80
C ALA A 17 2.70 28.71 18.08
N GLY A 18 3.92 28.19 18.01
CA GLY A 18 4.65 27.67 19.18
C GLY A 18 6.16 27.75 18.94
N LEU A 19 6.82 28.66 19.66
CA LEU A 19 8.25 28.96 19.62
C LEU A 19 9.02 28.17 20.69
N SER A 20 10.33 28.05 20.46
CA SER A 20 11.41 28.06 21.47
C SER A 20 11.78 26.75 22.18
N GLY A 21 13.04 26.32 21.96
CA GLY A 21 13.75 25.42 22.84
C GLY A 21 15.11 24.98 22.33
N CYS A 22 16.09 25.89 22.20
CA CYS A 22 17.50 25.51 22.09
C CYS A 22 18.11 25.45 23.50
N VAL A 23 18.56 24.26 23.93
CA VAL A 23 19.53 24.18 25.03
C VAL A 23 20.53 23.06 24.72
N ALA A 24 21.78 23.47 24.53
CA ALA A 24 22.99 22.67 24.64
C ALA A 24 24.11 23.65 25.03
N PRO A 25 25.25 23.20 25.59
CA PRO A 25 25.61 21.89 26.10
C PRO A 25 26.08 21.94 27.57
N ASP A 26 26.33 20.81 28.22
CA ASP A 26 27.38 20.80 29.26
C ASP A 26 28.22 19.53 29.19
N GLN A 27 29.51 19.74 29.37
CA GLN A 27 30.56 18.75 29.23
C GLN A 27 30.57 17.78 30.41
N ALA A 28 30.86 16.52 30.12
CA ALA A 28 31.64 15.70 31.03
C ALA A 28 32.71 14.94 30.24
N THR A 29 33.92 15.49 30.28
CA THR A 29 35.14 14.78 29.90
C THR A 29 35.44 13.68 30.93
N SER A 30 35.96 12.56 30.42
CA SER A 30 36.59 11.42 31.11
C SER A 30 35.69 10.31 31.62
N THR A 31 35.66 9.21 30.87
CA THR A 31 36.26 7.95 31.36
C THR A 31 36.84 7.18 30.18
N ARG A 32 38.16 6.95 30.29
CA ARG A 32 38.97 6.14 29.40
C ARG A 32 38.57 4.68 29.60
N SER A 33 38.13 3.99 28.55
CA SER A 33 38.17 2.54 28.44
C SER A 33 38.14 2.17 26.96
N SER A 34 39.31 2.23 26.33
CA SER A 34 39.58 1.44 25.12
C SER A 34 39.61 -0.02 25.52
N GLY A 35 38.43 -0.59 25.74
CA GLY A 35 38.23 -2.03 25.66
C GLY A 35 38.17 -2.36 24.18
N SER A 36 39.16 -3.07 23.67
CA SER A 36 39.06 -3.74 22.37
C SER A 36 37.88 -4.70 22.44
N ALA A 37 36.72 -4.25 21.97
CA ALA A 37 35.58 -5.12 21.75
C ALA A 37 35.99 -6.10 20.65
N ALA A 38 36.15 -7.37 21.04
CA ALA A 38 36.33 -8.45 20.10
C ALA A 38 35.16 -8.44 19.11
N SER A 39 35.44 -8.16 17.84
CA SER A 39 34.49 -8.27 16.74
C SER A 39 34.11 -9.74 16.59
N TRP A 40 32.97 -10.13 17.15
CA TRP A 40 32.33 -11.38 16.76
C TRP A 40 31.93 -11.24 15.28
N PRO A 41 32.13 -12.26 14.45
CA PRO A 41 31.63 -12.23 13.09
C PRO A 41 30.10 -12.11 13.17
N GLU A 42 29.58 -11.01 12.64
CA GLU A 42 28.14 -10.86 12.43
C GLU A 42 27.72 -11.92 11.41
N VAL A 43 27.09 -12.99 11.91
CA VAL A 43 26.47 -13.99 11.06
C VAL A 43 25.21 -13.36 10.49
N THR A 44 25.36 -12.69 9.35
CA THR A 44 24.24 -12.22 8.54
C THR A 44 23.47 -13.44 8.06
N THR A 45 22.44 -13.85 8.80
CA THR A 45 21.46 -14.82 8.33
C THR A 45 20.59 -14.12 7.30
N THR A 46 20.85 -14.37 6.02
CA THR A 46 19.96 -13.91 4.94
C THR A 46 18.60 -14.61 5.10
N PRO A 47 17.49 -13.88 5.13
CA PRO A 47 16.15 -14.49 5.11
C PRO A 47 16.00 -15.37 3.86
N PRO A 48 15.35 -16.54 3.97
CA PRO A 48 15.12 -17.39 2.80
C PRO A 48 14.27 -16.65 1.77
N THR A 49 14.67 -16.70 0.50
CA THR A 49 13.91 -16.13 -0.61
C THR A 49 12.59 -16.90 -0.80
N PRO A 50 11.44 -16.21 -0.92
CA PRO A 50 10.17 -16.88 -1.17
C PRO A 50 10.20 -17.66 -2.49
N VAL A 51 9.78 -18.92 -2.47
CA VAL A 51 9.70 -19.78 -3.65
C VAL A 51 8.44 -19.43 -4.44
N ALA A 52 8.57 -19.26 -5.76
CA ALA A 52 7.43 -19.06 -6.65
C ALA A 52 6.57 -20.33 -6.73
N ALA A 53 5.26 -20.18 -6.57
CA ALA A 53 4.29 -21.25 -6.74
C ALA A 53 3.16 -20.78 -7.68
N PRO A 54 2.43 -21.70 -8.35
CA PRO A 54 1.24 -21.33 -9.10
C PRO A 54 0.25 -20.58 -8.20
N PRO A 55 -0.27 -19.41 -8.62
CA PRO A 55 -1.17 -18.65 -7.79
C PRO A 55 -2.53 -19.34 -7.70
N THR A 56 -3.19 -19.16 -6.57
CA THR A 56 -4.54 -19.67 -6.27
C THR A 56 -5.56 -18.54 -6.34
N ALA A 57 -6.86 -18.86 -6.33
CA ALA A 57 -7.91 -17.84 -6.34
C ALA A 57 -7.84 -16.88 -5.15
N ALA A 58 -7.36 -17.33 -3.99
CA ALA A 58 -7.23 -16.51 -2.78
C ALA A 58 -6.11 -15.44 -2.90
N ASP A 59 -5.20 -15.61 -3.85
CA ASP A 59 -4.11 -14.66 -4.09
C ASP A 59 -4.55 -13.43 -4.90
N PHE A 60 -5.81 -13.39 -5.33
CA PHE A 60 -6.35 -12.30 -6.13
C PHE A 60 -7.56 -11.64 -5.46
N ILE A 61 -7.57 -10.32 -5.50
CA ILE A 61 -8.81 -9.54 -5.34
C ILE A 61 -9.30 -9.20 -6.75
N ILE A 62 -10.52 -9.62 -7.07
CA ILE A 62 -11.15 -9.36 -8.36
C ILE A 62 -12.17 -8.25 -8.21
N GLU A 63 -11.93 -7.13 -8.89
CA GLU A 63 -12.92 -6.07 -9.03
C GLU A 63 -13.58 -6.17 -10.42
N VAL A 64 -14.91 -6.09 -10.44
CA VAL A 64 -15.70 -6.01 -11.68
C VAL A 64 -16.28 -4.61 -11.79
N ILE A 65 -15.77 -3.84 -12.73
CA ILE A 65 -16.12 -2.43 -12.91
C ILE A 65 -17.11 -2.36 -14.07
N VAL A 66 -18.38 -2.09 -13.77
CA VAL A 66 -19.40 -1.84 -14.80
C VAL A 66 -19.13 -0.45 -15.42
N THR A 67 -18.80 -0.43 -16.70
CA THR A 67 -18.48 0.79 -17.44
C THR A 67 -19.68 1.32 -18.23
N GLU A 68 -20.66 0.47 -18.52
CA GLU A 68 -21.90 0.87 -19.19
C GLU A 68 -23.04 -0.07 -18.79
N GLN A 69 -24.24 0.49 -18.65
CA GLN A 69 -25.48 -0.26 -18.46
C GLN A 69 -26.55 0.33 -19.38
N LYS A 70 -27.12 -0.50 -20.26
CA LYS A 70 -28.20 -0.13 -21.18
C LYS A 70 -29.41 -1.04 -20.97
N CYS A 71 -30.50 -0.48 -20.47
CA CYS A 71 -31.73 -1.24 -20.14
C CYS A 71 -32.85 -1.00 -21.17
N PHE A 72 -33.57 -2.06 -21.51
CA PHE A 72 -34.59 -2.09 -22.57
C PHE A 72 -35.96 -2.55 -22.01
N GLY A 73 -36.45 -1.88 -20.98
CA GLY A 73 -37.74 -2.18 -20.35
C GLY A 73 -37.78 -3.59 -19.76
N SER A 74 -38.80 -4.38 -20.12
CA SER A 74 -38.94 -5.77 -19.66
C SER A 74 -37.92 -6.73 -20.29
N ALA A 75 -37.15 -6.31 -21.30
CA ALA A 75 -36.12 -7.14 -21.92
C ALA A 75 -34.81 -7.23 -21.10
N GLY A 76 -34.67 -6.43 -20.03
CA GLY A 76 -33.49 -6.43 -19.16
C GLY A 76 -32.41 -5.42 -19.59
N CYS A 77 -31.18 -5.61 -19.08
CA CYS A 77 -30.07 -4.69 -19.32
C CYS A 77 -28.84 -5.39 -19.89
N ASN A 78 -28.18 -4.73 -20.84
CA ASN A 78 -26.84 -5.07 -21.30
C ASN A 78 -25.81 -4.29 -20.51
N TYR A 79 -24.83 -5.01 -19.95
CA TYR A 79 -23.72 -4.43 -19.20
C TYR A 79 -22.43 -4.55 -20.00
N ARG A 80 -21.68 -3.46 -20.08
CA ARG A 80 -20.25 -3.52 -20.41
C ARG A 80 -19.50 -3.38 -19.10
N TYR A 81 -18.54 -4.26 -18.88
CA TYR A 81 -17.71 -4.23 -17.69
C TYR A 81 -16.26 -4.55 -18.02
N THR A 82 -15.37 -4.12 -17.14
CA THR A 82 -13.95 -4.44 -17.14
C THR A 82 -13.64 -5.23 -15.89
N VAL A 83 -12.85 -6.29 -16.02
CA VAL A 83 -12.33 -7.05 -14.88
C VAL A 83 -10.95 -6.49 -14.53
N ASN A 84 -10.75 -6.15 -13.26
CA ASN A 84 -9.50 -5.62 -12.73
C ASN A 84 -8.96 -6.58 -11.65
N PRO A 85 -8.17 -7.59 -12.02
CA PRO A 85 -7.56 -8.50 -11.06
C PRO A 85 -6.33 -7.84 -10.41
N GLN A 86 -6.25 -7.91 -9.08
CA GLN A 86 -5.09 -7.49 -8.31
C GLN A 86 -4.47 -8.70 -7.61
N TYR A 87 -3.18 -8.96 -7.87
CA TYR A 87 -2.43 -10.00 -7.16
C TYR A 87 -1.90 -9.44 -5.83
N ILE A 88 -2.29 -10.06 -4.72
CA ILE A 88 -2.02 -9.55 -3.36
C ILE A 88 -1.08 -10.45 -2.55
N SER A 89 -0.62 -11.56 -3.14
CA SER A 89 0.26 -12.51 -2.46
C SER A 89 1.65 -11.91 -2.24
N ALA A 90 2.31 -12.34 -1.16
CA ALA A 90 3.72 -12.02 -0.91
C ALA A 90 4.67 -12.87 -1.75
N GLN A 91 4.17 -13.99 -2.28
CA GLN A 91 4.90 -14.91 -3.14
C GLN A 91 5.10 -14.29 -4.53
N PRO A 92 6.26 -14.48 -5.16
CA PRO A 92 6.46 -14.03 -6.53
C PRO A 92 5.64 -14.88 -7.51
N LEU A 93 5.15 -14.24 -8.57
CA LEU A 93 4.54 -14.95 -9.68
C LEU A 93 5.61 -15.74 -10.46
N PRO A 94 5.27 -16.94 -10.99
CA PRO A 94 6.17 -17.68 -11.86
C PRO A 94 6.50 -16.89 -13.15
N GLU A 95 7.77 -16.91 -13.57
CA GLU A 95 8.24 -16.17 -14.76
C GLU A 95 7.61 -16.64 -16.08
N LYS A 96 7.16 -17.90 -16.13
CA LYS A 96 6.45 -18.48 -17.26
C LYS A 96 5.20 -19.19 -16.79
N THR A 97 4.05 -18.72 -17.26
CA THR A 97 2.80 -19.44 -17.13
C THR A 97 2.22 -19.61 -18.53
N THR A 98 2.14 -20.86 -19.01
CA THR A 98 1.37 -21.19 -20.20
C THR A 98 0.11 -21.88 -19.70
N VAL A 99 -1.03 -21.22 -19.85
CA VAL A 99 -2.32 -21.86 -19.59
C VAL A 99 -2.58 -22.81 -20.75
N VAL A 100 -2.40 -24.11 -20.54
CA VAL A 100 -2.92 -25.12 -21.47
C VAL A 100 -4.35 -25.39 -21.03
N SER A 101 -5.34 -24.86 -21.78
CA SER A 101 -6.72 -25.31 -21.62
C SER A 101 -6.80 -26.76 -22.09
N PRO A 102 -7.22 -27.72 -21.25
CA PRO A 102 -7.60 -29.04 -21.73
C PRO A 102 -8.84 -28.99 -22.62
#